data_AF-A0A930AMN4-F1
#
_entry.id   AF-A0A930AMN4-F1
#
_cell.length_a   1.000
_cell.length_b   1.000
_cell.length_c   1.000
_cell.angle_alpha   90.00
_cell.angle_beta   90.00
_cell.angle_gamma   90.00
#
_symmetry.space_group_name_H-M   'P 1'
#
loop_
_entity.id
_entity.type
_entity.pdbx_description
1 polymer ?
#
loop_
_entity_poly.entity_id
_entity_poly.type
_entity_poly.pdbx_seq_one_letter_code
_entity_poly.pdbx_strand_id
1 'polypeptide(L)'
;NKTLAGQLYSEFQELFPHNRVEFFVSNFDYYQPEAYMPKSDMYIEKTAAINEELDMFRESTLNSLLERRDTIVVASVACIYAASDPVEYKNMFYTIRVGESIDRNDLMRRLIELQYSRNDVDQTRGTIRVRGDIIDLTPSYTNEFNIRIEMFGDEIERITEIDPLTGKTMNAYQFYNIFPASGYARSKETMLRACDAIEAELEDRLEYFRKKGKPLEAERLEQRTRFDLEALRENGYCSGIENYSMHIDGRKVGQRPWNLFDYFPKDFLLFVDESHVSLPQVRGMYNGDRQRKEVLVEYGFRLPSALENRPMKFDEFQSMMNQVVYCSATPGDFELEAVDHHVTEQIIRPTGLLDPKITVKPTKGQIDDICEALDTRLKRNERVLITTLTVRMAEDLTAYLKERGYKIAHLHHETKTLERTEVIRDLRLGKVDAIVGINLLREGLDIPEVSLVCILDADKEGFLRSHRSLIQTIGRAARNANGEVYMYAD
;
A
#
# COMPACT_ATOMS: atom_id res chain seq x y z
N ASN A 1 -6.12 3.33 -4.23
CA ASN A 1 -6.26 3.23 -2.75
C ASN A 1 -6.26 1.74 -2.32
N LYS A 2 -6.18 1.38 -1.02
CA LYS A 2 -6.12 -0.06 -0.59
C LYS A 2 -7.40 -0.85 -0.93
N THR A 3 -8.58 -0.21 -0.89
CA THR A 3 -9.86 -0.87 -1.20
C THR A 3 -9.95 -1.28 -2.66
N LEU A 4 -9.66 -0.36 -3.58
CA LEU A 4 -9.63 -0.62 -5.02
C LEU A 4 -8.55 -1.65 -5.39
N ALA A 5 -7.38 -1.58 -4.75
CA ALA A 5 -6.35 -2.60 -4.92
C ALA A 5 -6.85 -3.99 -4.49
N GLY A 6 -7.58 -4.10 -3.37
CA GLY A 6 -8.17 -5.38 -2.96
C GLY A 6 -9.22 -5.92 -3.94
N GLN A 7 -10.05 -5.04 -4.52
CA GLN A 7 -11.02 -5.43 -5.55
C GLN A 7 -10.32 -5.97 -6.79
N LEU A 8 -9.36 -5.23 -7.33
CA LEU A 8 -8.58 -5.66 -8.50
C LEU A 8 -7.82 -6.96 -8.23
N TYR A 9 -7.26 -7.14 -7.04
CA TYR A 9 -6.59 -8.37 -6.66
C TYR A 9 -7.54 -9.58 -6.72
N SER A 10 -8.74 -9.46 -6.14
CA SER A 10 -9.76 -10.51 -6.21
C SER A 10 -10.22 -10.78 -7.64
N GLU A 11 -10.50 -9.74 -8.42
CA GLU A 11 -10.93 -9.87 -9.83
C GLU A 11 -9.84 -10.55 -10.68
N PHE A 12 -8.57 -10.21 -10.48
CA PHE A 12 -7.48 -10.84 -11.20
C PHE A 12 -7.21 -12.28 -10.75
N GLN A 13 -7.39 -12.61 -9.48
CA GLN A 13 -7.33 -14.00 -8.99
C GLN A 13 -8.39 -14.87 -9.69
N GLU A 14 -9.61 -14.36 -9.87
CA GLU A 14 -10.68 -15.06 -10.60
C GLU A 14 -10.39 -15.15 -12.11
N LEU A 15 -9.85 -14.09 -12.71
CA LEU A 15 -9.56 -14.04 -14.14
C LEU A 15 -8.33 -14.88 -14.54
N PHE A 16 -7.35 -14.98 -13.66
CA PHE A 16 -6.08 -15.67 -13.89
C PHE A 16 -5.78 -16.74 -12.82
N PRO A 17 -6.65 -17.77 -12.65
CA PRO A 17 -6.57 -18.73 -11.54
C PRO A 17 -5.37 -19.69 -11.64
N HIS A 18 -4.67 -19.70 -12.77
CA HIS A 18 -3.51 -20.54 -13.02
C HIS A 18 -2.20 -19.75 -13.13
N ASN A 19 -2.25 -18.43 -12.92
CA ASN A 19 -1.09 -17.55 -12.88
C ASN A 19 -0.87 -17.04 -11.45
N ARG A 20 0.27 -16.40 -11.22
CA ARG A 20 0.59 -15.85 -9.91
C ARG A 20 0.09 -14.41 -9.80
N VAL A 21 -1.07 -14.23 -9.18
CA VAL A 21 -1.59 -12.91 -8.84
C VAL A 21 -1.17 -12.56 -7.41
N GLU A 22 -0.53 -11.41 -7.23
CA GLU A 22 0.13 -10.98 -5.99
C GLU A 22 -0.40 -9.64 -5.51
N PHE A 23 -0.27 -9.38 -4.21
CA PHE A 23 -0.78 -8.19 -3.55
C PHE A 23 0.31 -7.43 -2.81
N PHE A 24 0.62 -6.20 -3.26
CA PHE A 24 1.71 -5.41 -2.71
C PHE A 24 1.25 -4.04 -2.22
N VAL A 25 0.82 -3.98 -0.96
CA VAL A 25 0.43 -2.73 -0.29
C VAL A 25 1.30 -2.48 0.95
N SER A 26 1.06 -1.36 1.64
CA SER A 26 1.68 -1.15 2.95
C SER A 26 1.14 -2.18 3.94
N ASN A 27 2.06 -2.87 4.60
CA ASN A 27 1.82 -3.85 5.66
C ASN A 27 1.49 -3.20 7.02
N PHE A 28 1.18 -1.91 7.09
CA PHE A 28 0.75 -1.29 8.34
C PHE A 28 -0.77 -1.15 8.39
N ASP A 29 -1.38 -1.63 9.49
CA ASP A 29 -2.77 -1.34 9.86
C ASP A 29 -2.88 0.07 10.45
N TYR A 30 -1.91 0.42 11.28
CA TYR A 30 -1.72 1.76 11.82
C TYR A 30 -0.27 2.17 11.61
N TYR A 31 -0.04 3.40 11.14
CA TYR A 31 1.29 3.95 10.97
C TYR A 31 1.29 5.44 11.30
N GLN A 32 2.06 5.78 12.32
CA GLN A 32 2.41 7.14 12.67
C GLN A 32 3.91 7.32 12.42
N PRO A 33 4.30 8.16 11.46
CA PRO A 33 5.71 8.39 11.19
C PRO A 33 6.39 9.13 12.33
N GLU A 34 7.70 8.92 12.45
CA GLU A 34 8.56 9.80 13.24
C GLU A 34 8.50 11.23 12.69
N ALA A 35 8.28 12.21 13.56
CA ALA A 35 8.23 13.62 13.19
C ALA A 35 8.65 14.52 14.35
N TYR A 36 9.09 15.73 14.03
CA TYR A 36 9.37 16.77 15.01
C TYR A 36 8.67 18.06 14.58
N MET A 37 8.01 18.72 15.54
CA MET A 37 7.30 19.98 15.32
C MET A 37 8.01 21.11 16.05
N PRO A 38 8.86 21.91 15.37
CA PRO A 38 9.69 22.92 16.03
C PRO A 38 8.90 24.00 16.76
N LYS A 39 7.70 24.35 16.25
CA LYS A 39 6.85 25.39 16.85
C LYS A 39 6.35 25.04 18.24
N SER A 40 6.18 23.75 18.54
CA SER A 40 5.66 23.24 19.81
C SER A 40 6.68 22.41 20.57
N ASP A 41 7.92 22.34 20.09
CA ASP A 41 9.00 21.46 20.59
C ASP A 41 8.52 20.02 20.87
N MET A 42 7.68 19.50 19.98
CA MET A 42 7.06 18.18 20.16
C MET A 42 7.73 17.17 19.24
N TYR A 43 8.35 16.15 19.84
CA TYR A 43 8.80 14.96 19.13
C TYR A 43 7.70 13.89 19.17
N ILE A 44 7.43 13.32 18.00
CA ILE A 44 6.44 12.27 17.79
C ILE A 44 7.20 10.99 17.47
N GLU A 45 7.08 10.01 18.36
CA GLU A 45 7.67 8.69 18.16
C GLU A 45 6.97 7.91 17.05
N LYS A 46 7.76 7.14 16.29
CA LYS A 46 7.23 6.19 15.32
C LYS A 46 6.42 5.14 16.07
N THR A 47 5.14 5.04 15.75
CA THR A 47 4.26 3.97 16.24
C THR A 47 3.65 3.27 15.05
N ALA A 48 3.82 1.96 14.95
CA ALA A 48 3.31 1.18 13.84
C ALA A 48 2.78 -0.17 14.32
N ALA A 49 1.68 -0.61 13.73
CA ALA A 49 1.15 -1.96 13.88
C ALA A 49 1.27 -2.65 12.52
N ILE A 50 2.12 -3.67 12.46
CA ILE A 50 2.31 -4.46 11.24
C ILE A 50 1.16 -5.46 11.13
N ASN A 51 0.47 -5.41 10.00
CA ASN A 51 -0.43 -6.45 9.56
C ASN A 51 0.39 -7.60 9.00
N GLU A 52 0.38 -8.67 9.76
CA GLU A 52 1.11 -9.88 9.49
C GLU A 52 0.76 -10.50 8.13
N GLU A 53 -0.52 -10.56 7.76
CA GLU A 53 -0.98 -11.13 6.49
C GLU A 53 -0.48 -10.31 5.29
N LEU A 54 -0.54 -8.98 5.37
CA LEU A 54 -0.03 -8.09 4.32
C LEU A 54 1.48 -8.18 4.17
N ASP A 55 2.23 -8.40 5.25
CA ASP A 55 3.67 -8.60 5.19
C ASP A 55 4.04 -9.87 4.40
N MET A 56 3.31 -10.96 4.65
CA MET A 56 3.44 -12.22 3.91
C MET A 56 3.12 -12.06 2.43
N PHE A 57 2.07 -11.33 2.06
CA PHE A 57 1.80 -11.04 0.64
C PHE A 57 2.92 -10.26 -0.03
N ARG A 58 3.61 -9.37 0.70
CA ARG A 58 4.77 -8.65 0.16
C ARG A 58 5.94 -9.57 -0.10
N GLU A 59 6.29 -10.43 0.85
CA GLU A 59 7.38 -11.41 0.67
C GLU A 59 7.04 -12.39 -0.47
N SER A 60 5.79 -12.86 -0.53
CA SER A 60 5.26 -13.65 -1.65
C SER A 60 5.46 -12.95 -3.00
N THR A 61 5.15 -11.65 -3.07
CA THR A 61 5.35 -10.84 -4.28
C THR A 61 6.81 -10.80 -4.70
N LEU A 62 7.74 -10.48 -3.78
CA LEU A 62 9.16 -10.37 -4.09
C LEU A 62 9.74 -11.69 -4.60
N ASN A 63 9.38 -12.80 -3.95
CA ASN A 63 9.79 -14.14 -4.36
C ASN A 63 9.27 -14.50 -5.75
N SER A 64 7.97 -14.27 -5.99
CA SER A 64 7.33 -14.54 -7.28
C SER A 64 8.02 -13.80 -8.43
N LEU A 65 8.31 -12.50 -8.25
CA LEU A 65 8.99 -11.72 -9.28
C LEU A 65 10.40 -12.22 -9.63
N LEU A 66 11.10 -12.86 -8.67
CA LEU A 66 12.46 -13.35 -8.86
C LEU A 66 12.54 -14.78 -9.41
N GLU A 67 11.47 -15.56 -9.26
CA GLU A 67 11.40 -16.96 -9.67
C GLU A 67 10.62 -17.21 -10.96
N ARG A 68 9.61 -16.40 -11.27
CA ARG A 68 8.67 -16.68 -12.36
C ARG A 68 8.30 -15.44 -13.18
N ARG A 69 7.78 -15.69 -14.38
CA ARG A 69 7.40 -14.67 -15.38
C ARG A 69 5.90 -14.43 -15.45
N ASP A 70 5.10 -15.38 -14.99
CA ASP A 70 3.63 -15.33 -15.02
C ASP A 70 3.06 -14.65 -13.78
N THR A 71 3.59 -13.47 -13.44
CA THR A 71 3.25 -12.74 -12.21
C THR A 71 2.55 -11.42 -12.50
N ILE A 72 1.38 -11.23 -11.92
CA ILE A 72 0.61 -9.98 -11.91
C ILE A 72 0.66 -9.44 -10.49
N VAL A 73 1.10 -8.19 -10.31
CA VAL A 73 1.14 -7.58 -8.98
C VAL A 73 0.17 -6.42 -8.93
N VAL A 74 -0.81 -6.51 -8.02
CA VAL A 74 -1.68 -5.39 -7.69
C VAL A 74 -1.05 -4.63 -6.53
N ALA A 75 -0.61 -3.40 -6.79
CA ALA A 75 0.16 -2.62 -5.83
C ALA A 75 -0.48 -1.26 -5.50
N SER A 76 -0.26 -0.79 -4.28
CA SER A 76 -0.42 0.64 -3.95
C SER A 76 0.87 1.40 -4.21
N VAL A 77 0.90 2.71 -3.91
CA VAL A 77 2.15 3.51 -3.91
C VAL A 77 3.25 2.94 -3.01
N ALA A 78 3.01 1.90 -2.22
CA ALA A 78 4.05 1.12 -1.58
C ALA A 78 5.10 0.58 -2.58
N CYS A 79 4.74 0.39 -3.86
CA CYS A 79 5.67 -0.08 -4.90
C CYS A 79 6.85 0.86 -5.20
N ILE A 80 6.73 2.16 -4.90
CA ILE A 80 7.80 3.15 -5.11
C ILE A 80 8.64 3.39 -3.86
N TYR A 81 8.30 2.78 -2.73
CA TYR A 81 9.07 2.88 -1.48
C TYR A 81 10.26 1.94 -1.49
N ALA A 82 11.28 2.32 -0.72
CA ALA A 82 12.50 1.55 -0.59
C ALA A 82 12.22 0.08 -0.23
N ALA A 83 12.87 -0.81 -0.97
CA ALA A 83 12.97 -2.24 -0.73
C ALA A 83 14.45 -2.65 -0.80
N SER A 84 14.72 -3.90 -0.46
CA SER A 84 16.08 -4.44 -0.52
C SER A 84 16.59 -4.59 -1.95
N ASP A 85 17.91 -4.64 -2.10
CA ASP A 85 18.54 -4.95 -3.38
C ASP A 85 18.04 -6.34 -3.88
N PRO A 86 17.37 -6.42 -5.04
CA PRO A 86 16.89 -7.69 -5.58
C PRO A 86 18.02 -8.69 -5.87
N VAL A 87 19.23 -8.23 -6.18
CA VAL A 87 20.39 -9.09 -6.43
C VAL A 87 20.88 -9.70 -5.12
N GLU A 88 21.07 -8.90 -4.08
CA GLU A 88 21.47 -9.40 -2.76
C GLU A 88 20.39 -10.33 -2.18
N TYR A 89 19.11 -9.94 -2.27
CA TYR A 89 18.00 -10.75 -1.79
C TYR A 89 17.94 -12.10 -2.51
N LYS A 90 18.08 -12.12 -3.85
CA LYS A 90 18.13 -13.36 -4.63
C LYS A 90 19.35 -14.23 -4.30
N ASN A 91 20.51 -13.62 -4.01
CA ASN A 91 21.71 -14.34 -3.61
C ASN A 91 21.58 -15.02 -2.23
N MET A 92 20.61 -14.60 -1.41
CA MET A 92 20.29 -15.28 -0.17
C MET A 92 19.40 -16.51 -0.36
N PHE A 93 18.91 -16.80 -1.57
CA PHE A 93 18.09 -18.00 -1.78
C PHE A 93 18.92 -19.24 -1.51
N TYR A 94 18.40 -20.13 -0.67
CA TYR A 94 19.10 -21.35 -0.28
C TYR A 94 18.34 -22.57 -0.75
N THR A 95 18.88 -23.26 -1.76
CA THR A 95 18.29 -24.50 -2.27
C THR A 95 18.80 -25.70 -1.49
N ILE A 96 17.90 -26.45 -0.87
CA ILE A 96 18.18 -27.76 -0.27
C ILE A 96 17.80 -28.89 -1.24
N ARG A 97 18.53 -30.01 -1.20
CA ARG A 97 18.27 -31.18 -2.06
C ARG A 97 18.21 -32.48 -1.26
N VAL A 98 17.32 -33.37 -1.65
CA VAL A 98 17.34 -34.76 -1.16
C VAL A 98 18.65 -35.42 -1.57
N GLY A 99 19.31 -36.10 -0.63
CA GLY A 99 20.64 -36.70 -0.77
C GLY A 99 21.80 -35.73 -0.58
N GLU A 100 21.55 -34.46 -0.26
CA GLU A 100 22.60 -33.51 0.10
C GLU A 100 23.20 -33.87 1.47
N SER A 101 24.53 -33.94 1.53
CA SER A 101 25.23 -34.15 2.80
C SER A 101 25.48 -32.82 3.50
N ILE A 102 24.83 -32.63 4.65
CA ILE A 102 24.92 -31.44 5.49
C ILE A 102 24.67 -31.82 6.95
N ASP A 103 25.52 -31.33 7.87
CA ASP A 103 25.27 -31.47 9.31
C ASP A 103 24.05 -30.63 9.71
N ARG A 104 23.23 -31.16 10.61
CA ARG A 104 22.00 -30.51 11.07
C ARG A 104 22.26 -29.11 11.66
N ASN A 105 23.34 -28.91 12.41
CA ASN A 105 23.65 -27.61 13.00
C ASN A 105 24.11 -26.61 11.95
N ASP A 106 24.81 -27.07 10.91
CA ASP A 106 25.18 -26.22 9.77
C ASP A 106 23.95 -25.79 8.97
N LEU A 107 23.00 -26.71 8.72
CA LEU A 107 21.70 -26.36 8.15
C LEU A 107 20.97 -25.33 9.02
N MET A 108 20.91 -25.53 10.34
CA MET A 108 20.29 -24.57 11.26
C MET A 108 20.98 -23.19 11.22
N ARG A 109 22.32 -23.14 11.16
CA ARG A 109 23.07 -21.88 11.01
C ARG A 109 22.69 -21.16 9.72
N ARG A 110 22.59 -21.89 8.59
CA ARG A 110 22.13 -21.32 7.32
C ARG A 110 20.73 -20.73 7.42
N LEU A 111 19.79 -21.43 8.04
CA LEU A 111 18.43 -20.90 8.20
C LEU A 111 18.38 -19.66 9.10
N ILE A 112 19.22 -19.60 10.14
CA ILE A 112 19.37 -18.39 10.98
C ILE A 112 19.98 -17.23 10.18
N GLU A 113 20.94 -17.49 9.29
CA GLU A 113 21.48 -16.47 8.36
C GLU A 113 20.37 -15.88 7.47
N LEU A 114 19.38 -16.69 7.09
CA LEU A 114 18.16 -16.29 6.40
C LEU A 114 17.11 -15.60 7.29
N GLN A 115 17.47 -15.24 8.52
CA GLN A 115 16.63 -14.55 9.51
C GLN A 115 15.47 -15.39 10.08
N TYR A 116 15.52 -16.72 9.94
CA TYR A 116 14.58 -17.55 10.68
C TYR A 116 14.97 -17.65 12.15
N SER A 117 13.97 -17.64 13.03
CA SER A 117 14.16 -17.78 14.48
C SER A 117 13.76 -19.18 14.95
N ARG A 118 14.50 -19.74 15.91
CA ARG A 118 14.13 -21.04 16.48
C ARG A 118 13.00 -20.86 17.50
N ASN A 119 11.87 -21.54 17.28
CA ASN A 119 10.76 -21.60 18.22
C ASN A 119 10.18 -23.01 18.25
N ASP A 120 10.49 -23.76 19.29
CA ASP A 120 10.05 -25.16 19.42
C ASP A 120 8.62 -25.28 19.97
N VAL A 121 8.06 -24.20 20.52
CA VAL A 121 6.74 -24.17 21.17
C VAL A 121 5.67 -23.72 20.19
N ASP A 122 5.87 -22.58 19.55
CA ASP A 122 4.89 -21.97 18.66
C ASP A 122 5.45 -21.82 17.25
N GLN A 123 4.74 -22.36 16.26
CA GLN A 123 5.16 -22.31 14.86
C GLN A 123 4.51 -21.13 14.17
N THR A 124 5.04 -19.94 14.46
CA THR A 124 4.69 -18.72 13.72
C THR A 124 5.57 -18.59 12.47
N ARG A 125 5.21 -17.67 11.56
CA ARG A 125 5.97 -17.45 10.32
C ARG A 125 7.40 -17.01 10.60
N GLY A 126 8.32 -17.42 9.72
CA GLY A 126 9.74 -17.13 9.89
C GLY A 126 10.37 -17.87 11.07
N THR A 127 9.78 -18.98 11.51
CA THR A 127 10.33 -19.81 12.58
C THR A 127 10.75 -21.20 12.11
N ILE A 128 11.61 -21.83 12.90
CA ILE A 128 12.05 -23.20 12.75
C ILE A 128 11.78 -23.95 14.06
N ARG A 129 11.28 -25.18 13.94
CA ARG A 129 11.14 -26.12 15.05
C ARG A 129 11.95 -27.37 14.78
N VAL A 130 12.66 -27.86 15.79
CA VAL A 130 13.50 -29.06 15.67
C VAL A 130 13.00 -30.17 16.58
N ARG A 131 12.77 -31.37 16.02
CA ARG A 131 12.36 -32.57 16.76
C ARG A 131 13.18 -33.77 16.32
N GLY A 132 14.26 -34.07 17.04
CA GLY A 132 15.20 -35.12 16.64
C GLY A 132 15.84 -34.78 15.30
N ASP A 133 15.62 -35.63 14.31
CA ASP A 133 16.18 -35.48 12.95
C ASP A 133 15.22 -34.77 11.98
N ILE A 134 14.12 -34.21 12.52
CA ILE A 134 13.13 -33.46 11.75
C ILE A 134 13.27 -31.97 12.04
N ILE A 135 13.38 -31.18 10.98
CA ILE A 135 13.32 -29.72 11.01
C ILE A 135 12.04 -29.29 10.30
N ASP A 136 11.13 -28.65 11.02
CA ASP A 136 9.94 -28.01 10.44
C ASP A 136 10.22 -26.51 10.32
N LEU A 137 10.26 -25.99 9.09
CA LEU A 137 10.39 -24.58 8.75
C LEU A 137 9.01 -24.01 8.41
N THR A 138 8.63 -22.90 9.04
CA THR A 138 7.42 -22.15 8.72
C THR A 138 7.79 -20.96 7.82
N PRO A 139 7.46 -20.98 6.51
CA PRO A 139 7.83 -19.92 5.59
C PRO A 139 7.30 -18.53 5.99
N SER A 140 7.98 -17.46 5.59
CA SER A 140 7.51 -16.07 5.81
C SER A 140 6.41 -15.63 4.82
N TYR A 141 6.34 -16.28 3.66
CA TYR A 141 5.53 -15.87 2.50
C TYR A 141 4.24 -16.69 2.32
N THR A 142 3.96 -17.66 3.18
CA THR A 142 2.70 -18.42 3.13
C THR A 142 2.32 -18.95 4.51
N ASN A 143 1.01 -19.14 4.72
CA ASN A 143 0.42 -19.84 5.87
C ASN A 143 -0.20 -21.19 5.49
N GLU A 144 -0.11 -21.59 4.22
CA GLU A 144 -0.78 -22.79 3.71
C GLU A 144 -0.06 -24.08 4.09
N PHE A 145 1.26 -24.02 4.26
CA PHE A 145 2.10 -25.17 4.52
C PHE A 145 3.36 -24.81 5.31
N ASN A 146 3.90 -25.80 6.01
CA ASN A 146 5.26 -25.79 6.53
C ASN A 146 6.14 -26.72 5.67
N ILE A 147 7.45 -26.44 5.63
CA ILE A 147 8.44 -27.30 4.99
C ILE A 147 9.07 -28.19 6.05
N ARG A 148 8.83 -29.49 5.95
CA ARG A 148 9.47 -30.52 6.76
C ARG A 148 10.68 -31.09 6.03
N ILE A 149 11.83 -30.99 6.68
CA ILE A 149 13.11 -31.52 6.26
C ILE A 149 13.45 -32.67 7.21
N GLU A 150 13.46 -33.90 6.70
CA GLU A 150 13.82 -35.12 7.43
C GLU A 150 15.27 -35.46 7.11
N MET A 151 16.09 -35.61 8.16
CA MET A 151 17.51 -35.93 8.05
C MET A 151 17.77 -37.37 8.50
N PHE A 152 18.81 -37.98 7.93
CA PHE A 152 19.35 -39.26 8.37
C PHE A 152 20.86 -39.12 8.58
N GLY A 153 21.27 -38.89 9.84
CA GLY A 153 22.64 -38.45 10.14
C GLY A 153 22.92 -37.08 9.50
N ASP A 154 23.91 -37.02 8.63
CA ASP A 154 24.34 -35.80 7.94
C ASP A 154 23.85 -35.75 6.48
N GLU A 155 22.68 -36.34 6.19
CA GLU A 155 22.07 -36.38 4.86
C GLU A 155 20.59 -35.97 4.92
N ILE A 156 20.13 -35.15 3.97
CA ILE A 156 18.71 -34.83 3.82
C ILE A 156 18.01 -36.03 3.14
N GLU A 157 17.20 -36.77 3.88
CA GLU A 157 16.47 -37.93 3.38
C GLU A 157 15.20 -37.53 2.63
N ARG A 158 14.48 -36.51 3.13
CA ARG A 158 13.19 -36.11 2.58
C ARG A 158 12.87 -34.65 2.78
N ILE A 159 12.24 -34.05 1.77
CA ILE A 159 11.70 -32.69 1.82
C ILE A 159 10.21 -32.76 1.49
N THR A 160 9.36 -32.27 2.39
CA THR A 160 7.90 -32.31 2.21
C THR A 160 7.21 -31.04 2.65
N GLU A 161 6.12 -30.71 1.97
CA GLU A 161 5.11 -29.80 2.51
C GLU A 161 4.20 -30.55 3.47
N ILE A 162 3.92 -29.94 4.61
CA ILE A 162 2.96 -30.44 5.58
C ILE A 162 1.93 -29.36 5.91
N ASP A 163 0.70 -29.81 6.15
CA ASP A 163 -0.34 -28.96 6.72
C ASP A 163 0.12 -28.46 8.12
N PRO A 164 0.13 -27.14 8.39
CA PRO A 164 0.66 -26.61 9.65
C PRO A 164 -0.13 -27.04 10.90
N LEU A 165 -1.40 -27.38 10.74
CA LEU A 165 -2.32 -27.75 11.84
C LEU A 165 -2.36 -29.25 12.07
N THR A 166 -2.45 -30.03 10.99
CA THR A 166 -2.64 -31.49 11.06
C THR A 166 -1.34 -32.27 10.92
N GLY A 167 -0.29 -31.64 10.39
CA GLY A 167 1.00 -32.28 10.11
C GLY A 167 0.95 -33.31 8.97
N LYS A 168 -0.15 -33.40 8.23
CA LYS A 168 -0.29 -34.31 7.09
C LYS A 168 0.60 -33.84 5.94
N THR A 169 1.34 -34.77 5.35
CA THR A 169 2.08 -34.51 4.12
C THR A 169 1.15 -34.17 2.97
N MET A 170 1.42 -33.06 2.29
CA MET A 170 0.69 -32.60 1.11
C MET A 170 1.47 -32.94 -0.16
N ASN A 171 2.69 -32.39 -0.27
CA ASN A 171 3.57 -32.56 -1.42
C ASN A 171 4.97 -33.02 -0.96
N ALA A 172 5.73 -33.62 -1.87
CA ALA A 172 7.12 -34.02 -1.65
C ALA A 172 8.01 -33.49 -2.78
N TYR A 173 9.22 -33.06 -2.41
CA TYR A 173 10.13 -32.38 -3.31
C TYR A 173 11.49 -33.07 -3.37
N GLN A 174 12.13 -33.05 -4.54
CA GLN A 174 13.52 -33.47 -4.71
C GLN A 174 14.50 -32.34 -4.35
N PHE A 175 14.08 -31.10 -4.54
CA PHE A 175 14.79 -29.90 -4.12
C PHE A 175 13.78 -28.81 -3.75
N TYR A 176 14.15 -27.91 -2.85
CA TYR A 176 13.29 -26.80 -2.43
C TYR A 176 14.10 -25.53 -2.21
N ASN A 177 13.59 -24.40 -2.68
CA ASN A 177 14.21 -23.08 -2.47
C ASN A 177 13.67 -22.45 -1.19
N ILE A 178 14.56 -22.19 -0.24
CA ILE A 178 14.25 -21.47 0.98
C ILE A 178 14.58 -19.99 0.77
N PHE A 179 13.58 -19.14 0.94
CA PHE A 179 13.71 -17.69 0.84
C PHE A 179 13.99 -17.07 2.22
N PRO A 180 14.60 -15.87 2.26
CA PRO A 180 14.76 -15.12 3.50
C PRO A 180 13.44 -14.94 4.26
N ALA A 181 13.49 -15.05 5.59
CA ALA A 181 12.33 -14.83 6.44
C ALA A 181 11.90 -13.35 6.48
N SER A 182 12.76 -12.44 6.05
CA SER A 182 12.50 -11.00 5.99
C SER A 182 13.11 -10.38 4.74
N GLY A 183 12.38 -9.47 4.11
CA GLY A 183 12.87 -8.61 3.06
C GLY A 183 14.10 -7.80 3.45
N TYR A 184 14.34 -7.51 4.74
CA TYR A 184 15.50 -6.73 5.22
C TYR A 184 16.72 -7.59 5.57
N ALA A 185 16.68 -8.90 5.32
CA ALA A 185 17.79 -9.78 5.62
C ALA A 185 19.08 -9.32 4.92
N ARG A 186 20.20 -9.29 5.66
CA ARG A 186 21.54 -8.94 5.17
C ARG A 186 22.60 -9.80 5.84
N SER A 187 23.75 -9.96 5.18
CA SER A 187 24.89 -10.66 5.75
C SER A 187 25.51 -9.86 6.91
N LYS A 188 26.11 -10.57 7.87
CA LYS A 188 26.81 -9.94 9.00
C LYS A 188 27.94 -9.01 8.55
N GLU A 189 28.67 -9.39 7.50
CA GLU A 189 29.74 -8.57 6.92
C GLU A 189 29.21 -7.23 6.39
N THR A 190 28.08 -7.26 5.67
CA THR A 190 27.41 -6.06 5.15
C THR A 190 27.01 -5.13 6.29
N MET A 191 26.48 -5.71 7.38
CA MET A 191 26.07 -4.91 8.53
C MET A 191 27.24 -4.24 9.25
N LEU A 192 28.35 -4.95 9.46
CA LEU A 192 29.55 -4.36 10.08
C LEU A 192 30.13 -3.24 9.23
N ARG A 193 30.23 -3.43 7.90
CA ARG A 193 30.64 -2.37 6.97
C ARG A 193 29.73 -1.14 7.07
N ALA A 194 28.42 -1.36 7.17
CA ALA A 194 27.45 -0.27 7.29
C ALA A 194 27.61 0.49 8.62
N CYS A 195 27.84 -0.22 9.74
CA CYS A 195 28.10 0.41 11.03
C CYS A 195 29.30 1.36 10.98
N ASP A 196 30.40 0.95 10.35
CA ASP A 196 31.59 1.79 10.24
C ASP A 196 31.34 3.06 9.39
N ALA A 197 30.54 2.93 8.32
CA ALA A 197 30.13 4.08 7.50
C ALA A 197 29.17 5.04 8.23
N ILE A 198 28.24 4.51 9.02
CA ILE A 198 27.32 5.28 9.86
C ILE A 198 28.09 6.04 10.95
N GLU A 199 29.07 5.39 11.58
CA GLU A 199 29.92 6.01 12.61
C GLU A 199 30.76 7.16 12.01
N ALA A 200 31.30 6.99 10.80
CA ALA A 200 31.98 8.07 10.10
C ALA A 200 31.06 9.26 9.79
N GLU A 201 29.85 9.03 9.27
CA GLU A 201 28.87 10.11 9.03
C GLU A 201 28.45 10.82 10.33
N LEU A 202 28.31 10.06 11.42
CA LEU A 202 27.99 10.61 12.73
C LEU A 202 29.05 11.62 13.17
N GLU A 203 30.32 11.27 13.14
CA GLU A 203 31.41 12.17 13.58
C GLU A 203 31.43 13.47 12.76
N ASP A 204 31.28 13.37 11.42
CA ASP A 204 31.18 14.54 10.53
C ASP A 204 29.97 15.43 10.90
N ARG A 205 28.82 14.80 11.19
CA ARG A 205 27.60 15.53 11.52
C ARG A 205 27.65 16.18 12.90
N LEU A 206 28.32 15.56 13.87
CA LEU A 206 28.56 16.15 15.19
C LEU A 206 29.48 17.36 15.10
N GLU A 207 30.53 17.30 14.28
CA GLU A 207 31.41 18.46 14.04
C GLU A 207 30.64 19.63 13.39
N TYR A 208 29.76 19.33 12.43
CA TYR A 208 28.86 20.32 11.83
C TYR A 208 28.00 21.04 12.88
N PHE A 209 27.34 20.31 13.79
CA PHE A 209 26.49 20.90 14.81
C PHE A 209 27.30 21.71 15.84
N ARG A 210 28.47 21.21 16.27
CA ARG A 210 29.39 21.94 17.16
C ARG A 210 29.83 23.27 16.53
N LYS A 211 30.23 23.28 15.25
CA LYS A 211 30.59 24.50 14.49
C LYS A 211 29.44 25.48 14.33
N LYS A 212 28.19 25.00 14.28
CA LYS A 212 26.97 25.82 14.15
C LYS A 212 26.40 26.30 15.48
N GLY A 213 27.02 25.97 16.62
CA GLY A 213 26.53 26.35 17.93
C GLY A 213 25.21 25.65 18.31
N LYS A 214 25.03 24.40 17.86
CA LYS A 214 23.85 23.55 18.09
C LYS A 214 24.19 22.34 18.98
N PRO A 215 24.55 22.54 20.26
CA PRO A 215 25.02 21.45 21.13
C PRO A 215 23.93 20.43 21.48
N LEU A 216 22.67 20.87 21.59
CA LEU A 216 21.54 19.99 21.93
C LEU A 216 21.26 18.99 20.80
N GLU A 217 21.27 19.46 19.56
CA GLU A 217 21.10 18.61 18.37
C GLU A 217 22.26 17.62 18.22
N ALA A 218 23.49 18.04 18.55
CA ALA A 218 24.65 17.14 18.55
C ALA A 218 24.51 16.04 19.59
N GLU A 219 24.19 16.38 20.84
CA GLU A 219 24.04 15.41 21.94
C GLU A 219 22.91 14.41 21.64
N ARG A 220 21.77 14.91 21.15
CA ARG A 220 20.63 14.08 20.74
C ARG A 220 21.00 13.08 19.65
N LEU A 221 21.69 13.55 18.61
CA LEU A 221 22.11 12.71 17.49
C LEU A 221 23.11 11.65 17.94
N GLU A 222 24.09 12.05 18.78
CA GLU A 222 25.12 11.16 19.30
C GLU A 222 24.52 10.02 20.12
N GLN A 223 23.70 10.35 21.13
CA GLN A 223 23.09 9.35 22.00
C GLN A 223 22.27 8.31 21.20
N ARG A 224 21.41 8.78 20.30
CA ARG A 224 20.57 7.88 19.50
C ARG A 224 21.38 7.02 18.54
N THR A 225 22.30 7.63 17.79
CA THR A 225 23.03 6.92 16.75
C THR A 225 23.99 5.89 17.35
N ARG A 226 24.65 6.19 18.47
CA ARG A 226 25.51 5.22 19.16
C ARG A 226 24.73 4.04 19.72
N PHE A 227 23.56 4.28 20.30
CA PHE A 227 22.66 3.19 20.75
C PHE A 227 22.22 2.29 19.58
N ASP A 228 21.82 2.89 18.46
CA ASP A 228 21.45 2.12 17.26
C ASP A 228 22.64 1.32 16.70
N LEU A 229 23.85 1.90 16.70
CA LEU A 229 25.09 1.23 16.27
C LEU A 229 25.46 0.02 17.14
N GLU A 230 25.32 0.13 18.46
CA GLU A 230 25.53 -1.00 19.39
C GLU A 230 24.57 -2.15 19.08
N ALA A 231 23.27 -1.83 18.95
CA ALA A 231 22.24 -2.82 18.60
C ALA A 231 22.49 -3.49 17.25
N LEU A 232 22.92 -2.72 16.23
CA LEU A 232 23.25 -3.27 14.91
C LEU A 232 24.48 -4.20 14.95
N ARG A 233 25.52 -3.86 15.73
CA ARG A 233 26.73 -4.69 15.85
C ARG A 233 26.47 -5.99 16.61
N GLU A 234 25.64 -5.96 17.64
CA GLU A 234 25.32 -7.13 18.47
C GLU A 234 24.27 -8.03 17.84
N ASN A 235 23.15 -7.45 17.38
CA ASN A 235 21.95 -8.18 17.00
C ASN A 235 21.68 -8.16 15.49
N GLY A 236 22.42 -7.36 14.71
CA GLY A 236 22.14 -7.16 13.28
C GLY A 236 20.87 -6.34 12.99
N TYR A 237 20.22 -5.81 14.03
CA TYR A 237 18.95 -5.08 13.93
C TYR A 237 18.85 -3.97 14.98
N CYS A 238 18.20 -2.87 14.62
CA CYS A 238 17.81 -1.79 15.53
C CYS A 238 16.43 -1.23 15.17
N SER A 239 15.80 -0.51 16.10
CA SER A 239 14.52 0.15 15.83
C SER A 239 14.69 1.30 14.84
N GLY A 240 13.96 1.25 13.72
CA GLY A 240 14.10 2.25 12.68
C GLY A 240 15.31 2.03 11.76
N ILE A 241 15.77 0.77 11.63
CA ILE A 241 16.88 0.35 10.77
C ILE A 241 16.78 0.92 9.33
N GLU A 242 15.56 1.15 8.83
CA GLU A 242 15.35 1.71 7.49
C GLU A 242 16.02 3.09 7.30
N ASN A 243 16.23 3.85 8.37
CA ASN A 243 16.92 5.15 8.32
C ASN A 243 18.41 5.02 7.99
N TYR A 244 18.99 3.83 8.13
CA TYR A 244 20.37 3.52 7.79
C TYR A 244 20.49 2.77 6.45
N SER A 245 19.38 2.60 5.72
CA SER A 245 19.33 1.80 4.48
C SER A 245 20.39 2.21 3.46
N MET A 246 20.68 3.50 3.29
CA MET A 246 21.73 3.95 2.37
C MET A 246 23.09 3.31 2.66
N HIS A 247 23.50 3.24 3.93
CA HIS A 247 24.78 2.66 4.35
C HIS A 247 24.79 1.14 4.25
N ILE A 248 23.68 0.52 4.68
CA ILE A 248 23.46 -0.92 4.59
C ILE A 248 23.61 -1.38 3.14
N ASP A 249 22.89 -0.72 2.25
CA ASP A 249 22.88 -0.97 0.81
C ASP A 249 24.18 -0.54 0.09
N GLY A 250 25.07 0.23 0.76
CA GLY A 250 26.25 0.80 0.12
C GLY A 250 25.95 1.80 -1.00
N ARG A 251 24.77 2.43 -0.97
CA ARG A 251 24.33 3.43 -1.96
C ARG A 251 25.07 4.74 -1.81
N LYS A 252 25.25 5.46 -2.92
CA LYS A 252 25.78 6.83 -2.92
C LYS A 252 24.69 7.84 -2.58
N VAL A 253 25.06 9.01 -2.06
CA VAL A 253 24.12 10.11 -1.82
C VAL A 253 23.43 10.49 -3.12
N GLY A 254 22.10 10.62 -3.09
CA GLY A 254 21.27 10.92 -4.25
C GLY A 254 20.91 9.70 -5.11
N GLN A 255 21.54 8.54 -4.88
CA GLN A 255 21.19 7.31 -5.58
C GLN A 255 19.78 6.85 -5.18
N ARG A 256 18.93 6.62 -6.18
CA ARG A 256 17.58 6.07 -6.00
C ARG A 256 17.63 4.76 -5.19
N PRO A 257 16.80 4.59 -4.15
CA PRO A 257 16.63 3.31 -3.48
C PRO A 257 16.06 2.24 -4.42
N TRP A 258 16.44 0.98 -4.21
CA TRP A 258 15.71 -0.12 -4.82
C TRP A 258 14.27 -0.13 -4.32
N ASN A 259 13.37 -0.64 -5.14
CA ASN A 259 11.95 -0.77 -4.81
C ASN A 259 11.36 -1.88 -5.69
N LEU A 260 10.03 -2.04 -5.65
CA LEU A 260 9.36 -3.14 -6.34
C LEU A 260 9.67 -3.17 -7.85
N PHE A 261 9.81 -2.02 -8.51
CA PHE A 261 10.11 -1.97 -9.95
C PHE A 261 11.46 -2.60 -10.31
N ASP A 262 12.42 -2.62 -9.37
CA ASP A 262 13.72 -3.25 -9.59
C ASP A 262 13.67 -4.79 -9.54
N TYR A 263 12.60 -5.36 -9.00
CA TYR A 263 12.36 -6.81 -8.98
C TYR A 263 11.70 -7.29 -10.29
N PHE A 264 11.09 -6.38 -11.06
CA PHE A 264 10.50 -6.72 -12.34
C PHE A 264 11.57 -6.91 -13.42
N PRO A 265 11.35 -7.85 -14.36
CA PRO A 265 12.08 -7.86 -15.61
C PRO A 265 11.95 -6.52 -16.37
N LYS A 266 12.98 -6.16 -17.15
CA LYS A 266 13.01 -4.87 -17.88
C LYS A 266 11.84 -4.69 -18.88
N ASP A 267 11.25 -5.78 -19.33
CA ASP A 267 10.16 -5.84 -20.30
C ASP A 267 8.76 -5.89 -19.66
N PHE A 268 8.62 -5.47 -18.39
CA PHE A 268 7.32 -5.45 -17.72
C PHE A 268 6.33 -4.45 -18.36
N LEU A 269 5.04 -4.69 -18.08
CA LEU A 269 3.91 -3.84 -18.46
C LEU A 269 3.29 -3.24 -17.19
N LEU A 270 3.10 -1.92 -17.19
CA LEU A 270 2.47 -1.18 -16.10
C LEU A 270 1.06 -0.75 -16.46
N PHE A 271 0.09 -1.09 -15.63
CA PHE A 271 -1.23 -0.47 -15.65
C PHE A 271 -1.33 0.53 -14.49
N VAL A 272 -1.75 1.75 -14.80
CA VAL A 272 -2.03 2.77 -13.78
C VAL A 272 -3.53 2.99 -13.74
N ASP A 273 -4.18 2.33 -12.79
CA ASP A 273 -5.61 2.48 -12.55
C ASP A 273 -5.94 3.81 -11.87
N GLU A 274 -7.07 4.40 -12.26
CA GLU A 274 -7.49 5.77 -11.91
C GLU A 274 -6.33 6.77 -12.01
N SER A 275 -5.65 6.78 -13.17
CA SER A 275 -4.38 7.51 -13.39
C SER A 275 -4.41 8.97 -12.96
N HIS A 276 -5.56 9.63 -13.15
CA HIS A 276 -5.81 11.02 -12.79
C HIS A 276 -5.69 11.32 -11.28
N VAL A 277 -5.77 10.29 -10.43
CA VAL A 277 -5.54 10.36 -8.98
C VAL A 277 -4.23 9.67 -8.60
N SER A 278 -3.97 8.49 -9.16
CA SER A 278 -2.80 7.67 -8.82
C SER A 278 -1.48 8.38 -9.14
N LEU A 279 -1.36 9.08 -10.27
CA LEU A 279 -0.13 9.77 -10.66
C LEU A 279 0.18 10.99 -9.78
N PRO A 280 -0.77 11.91 -9.49
CA PRO A 280 -0.57 12.94 -8.47
C PRO A 280 -0.18 12.38 -7.10
N GLN A 281 -0.77 11.25 -6.70
CA GLN A 281 -0.41 10.59 -5.44
C GLN A 281 1.06 10.14 -5.44
N VAL A 282 1.49 9.42 -6.49
CA VAL A 282 2.89 8.99 -6.68
C VAL A 282 3.84 10.19 -6.59
N ARG A 283 3.52 11.30 -7.27
CA ARG A 283 4.31 12.54 -7.25
C ARG A 283 4.42 13.15 -5.84
N GLY A 284 3.35 13.10 -5.06
CA GLY A 284 3.29 13.69 -3.73
C GLY A 284 4.11 12.95 -2.66
N MET A 285 4.35 11.65 -2.82
CA MET A 285 4.98 10.82 -1.78
C MET A 285 6.39 11.29 -1.40
N TYR A 286 7.24 11.61 -2.38
CA TYR A 286 8.61 12.09 -2.12
C TYR A 286 8.62 13.43 -1.37
N ASN A 287 7.80 14.39 -1.79
CA ASN A 287 7.81 15.74 -1.21
C ASN A 287 7.39 15.72 0.27
N GLY A 288 6.34 14.94 0.59
CA GLY A 288 5.89 14.79 1.97
C GLY A 288 6.90 14.07 2.86
N ASP A 289 7.54 13.01 2.35
CA ASP A 289 8.58 12.28 3.10
C ASP A 289 9.82 13.16 3.35
N ARG A 290 10.29 13.85 2.32
CA ARG A 290 11.45 14.74 2.37
C ARG A 290 11.25 15.86 3.38
N GLN A 291 10.13 16.58 3.31
CA GLN A 291 9.84 17.69 4.24
C GLN A 291 9.86 17.24 5.70
N ARG A 292 9.27 16.07 5.99
CA ARG A 292 9.24 15.51 7.35
C ARG A 292 10.64 15.17 7.85
N LYS A 293 11.45 14.52 7.01
CA LYS A 293 12.79 14.06 7.39
C LYS A 293 13.82 15.19 7.45
N GLU A 294 13.69 16.22 6.63
CA GLU A 294 14.58 17.39 6.69
C GLU A 294 14.52 18.05 8.07
N VAL A 295 13.34 18.16 8.66
CA VAL A 295 13.16 18.68 10.01
C VAL A 295 13.84 17.77 11.04
N LEU A 296 13.69 16.44 10.94
CA LEU A 296 14.37 15.50 11.85
C LEU A 296 15.91 15.64 11.77
N VAL A 297 16.45 15.80 10.56
CA VAL A 297 17.90 15.94 10.32
C VAL A 297 18.42 17.32 10.77
N GLU A 298 17.64 18.38 10.58
CA GLU A 298 18.00 19.73 11.01
C GLU A 298 18.11 19.85 12.53
N TYR A 299 17.24 19.13 13.25
CA TYR A 299 17.16 19.12 14.70
C TYR A 299 17.85 17.90 15.34
N GLY A 300 18.71 17.18 14.62
CA GLY A 300 19.58 16.15 15.20
C GLY A 300 18.87 14.89 15.69
N PHE A 301 17.67 14.57 15.18
CA PHE A 301 17.00 13.29 15.45
C PHE A 301 17.51 12.15 14.57
N ARG A 302 17.97 12.47 13.35
CA ARG A 302 18.49 11.50 12.37
C ARG A 302 19.68 12.06 11.60
N LEU A 303 20.52 11.17 11.08
CA LEU A 303 21.63 11.50 10.18
C LEU A 303 21.11 11.99 8.81
N PRO A 304 21.89 12.80 8.07
CA PRO A 304 21.54 13.20 6.71
C PRO A 304 21.21 12.03 5.76
N SER A 305 21.90 10.90 5.89
CA SER A 305 21.64 9.66 5.12
C SER A 305 20.21 9.14 5.28
N ALA A 306 19.49 9.47 6.35
CA ALA A 306 18.09 9.09 6.53
C ALA A 306 17.17 9.67 5.44
N LEU A 307 17.58 10.77 4.78
CA LEU A 307 16.89 11.37 3.64
C LEU A 307 17.00 10.51 2.37
N GLU A 308 17.97 9.60 2.31
CA GLU A 308 18.19 8.68 1.19
C GLU A 308 17.41 7.36 1.35
N ASN A 309 16.75 7.17 2.49
CA ASN A 309 15.64 6.23 2.62
C ASN A 309 14.35 6.93 2.19
N ARG A 310 13.93 6.81 0.95
CA ARG A 310 12.84 7.64 0.41
C ARG A 310 12.05 6.89 -0.66
N PRO A 311 10.80 7.28 -0.95
CA PRO A 311 10.16 6.83 -2.17
C PRO A 311 10.86 7.45 -3.40
N MET A 312 10.56 6.90 -4.58
CA MET A 312 11.01 7.48 -5.84
C MET A 312 10.54 8.93 -5.99
N LYS A 313 11.38 9.76 -6.60
CA LYS A 313 10.96 11.01 -7.23
C LYS A 313 10.08 10.70 -8.44
N PHE A 314 9.25 11.65 -8.87
CA PHE A 314 8.39 11.42 -10.02
C PHE A 314 9.18 11.16 -11.31
N ASP A 315 10.27 11.91 -11.56
CA ASP A 315 11.15 11.70 -12.72
C ASP A 315 11.84 10.33 -12.68
N GLU A 316 12.20 9.86 -11.47
CA GLU A 316 12.74 8.50 -11.28
C GLU A 316 11.70 7.44 -11.64
N PHE A 317 10.45 7.62 -11.21
CA PHE A 317 9.33 6.75 -11.56
C PHE A 317 9.07 6.72 -13.07
N GLN A 318 9.09 7.88 -13.73
CA GLN A 318 8.97 7.96 -15.19
C GLN A 318 10.10 7.23 -15.91
N SER A 319 11.34 7.30 -15.41
CA SER A 319 12.48 6.60 -16.02
C SER A 319 12.38 5.07 -15.93
N MET A 320 11.56 4.55 -15.01
CA MET A 320 11.32 3.11 -14.84
C MET A 320 10.18 2.60 -15.72
N MET A 321 9.36 3.50 -16.29
CA MET A 321 8.26 3.11 -17.17
C MET A 321 8.81 2.50 -18.47
N ASN A 322 8.49 1.23 -18.72
CA ASN A 322 8.76 0.57 -20.00
C ASN A 322 7.56 0.71 -20.94
N GLN A 323 6.53 -0.11 -20.73
CA GLN A 323 5.24 0.03 -21.40
C GLN A 323 4.19 0.35 -20.34
N VAL A 324 3.36 1.37 -20.60
CA VAL A 324 2.39 1.86 -19.64
C VAL A 324 1.02 2.02 -20.29
N VAL A 325 -0.01 1.60 -19.57
CA VAL A 325 -1.41 1.85 -19.90
C VAL A 325 -2.01 2.67 -18.76
N TYR A 326 -2.43 3.90 -19.06
CA TYR A 326 -3.15 4.77 -18.13
C TYR A 326 -4.65 4.48 -18.25
N CYS A 327 -5.26 3.97 -17.19
CA CYS A 327 -6.69 3.68 -17.15
C CYS A 327 -7.40 4.78 -16.35
N SER A 328 -8.29 5.53 -17.00
CA SER A 328 -9.07 6.57 -16.35
C SER A 328 -10.27 6.96 -17.22
N ALA A 329 -11.44 7.11 -16.60
CA ALA A 329 -12.59 7.74 -17.27
C ALA A 329 -12.39 9.25 -17.49
N THR A 330 -11.45 9.86 -16.75
CA THR A 330 -11.16 11.29 -16.78
C THR A 330 -9.65 11.55 -16.75
N PRO A 331 -8.91 11.26 -17.83
CA PRO A 331 -7.46 11.43 -17.87
C PRO A 331 -7.00 12.83 -17.40
N GLY A 332 -5.97 12.82 -16.55
CA GLY A 332 -5.16 13.96 -16.12
C GLY A 332 -4.34 14.58 -17.24
N ASP A 333 -3.75 15.75 -16.97
CA ASP A 333 -2.98 16.50 -17.96
C ASP A 333 -1.69 15.74 -18.33
N PHE A 334 -1.02 15.15 -17.34
CA PHE A 334 0.21 14.39 -17.54
C PHE A 334 0.03 13.21 -18.50
N GLU A 335 -0.97 12.36 -18.27
CA GLU A 335 -1.17 11.19 -19.12
C GLU A 335 -1.62 11.58 -20.53
N LEU A 336 -2.38 12.66 -20.70
CA LEU A 336 -2.75 13.18 -22.02
C LEU A 336 -1.53 13.70 -22.79
N GLU A 337 -0.66 14.46 -22.12
CA GLU A 337 0.61 14.92 -22.71
C GLU A 337 1.52 13.74 -23.04
N ALA A 338 1.59 12.72 -22.18
CA ALA A 338 2.45 11.55 -22.37
C ALA A 338 2.07 10.67 -23.58
N VAL A 339 0.83 10.76 -24.06
CA VAL A 339 0.32 10.00 -25.22
C VAL A 339 0.04 10.89 -26.44
N ASP A 340 0.52 12.14 -26.44
CA ASP A 340 0.24 13.14 -27.47
C ASP A 340 -1.27 13.28 -27.75
N HIS A 341 -2.09 13.19 -26.70
CA HIS A 341 -3.55 13.18 -26.74
C HIS A 341 -4.19 12.04 -27.56
N HIS A 342 -3.44 11.00 -27.94
CA HIS A 342 -4.01 9.79 -28.55
C HIS A 342 -4.57 8.87 -27.47
N VAL A 343 -5.91 8.81 -27.40
CA VAL A 343 -6.63 7.98 -26.43
C VAL A 343 -7.35 6.83 -27.11
N THR A 344 -7.36 5.67 -26.45
CA THR A 344 -8.23 4.54 -26.84
C THR A 344 -9.51 4.64 -26.01
N GLU A 345 -10.61 5.00 -26.66
CA GLU A 345 -11.89 5.16 -25.97
C GLU A 345 -12.63 3.81 -25.83
N GLN A 346 -13.09 3.52 -24.61
CA GLN A 346 -13.94 2.37 -24.32
C GLN A 346 -15.22 2.83 -23.58
N ILE A 347 -16.15 3.42 -24.33
CA ILE A 347 -17.39 4.01 -23.77
C ILE A 347 -18.59 3.06 -23.82
N ILE A 348 -18.56 2.03 -24.68
CA ILE A 348 -19.67 1.09 -24.85
C ILE A 348 -19.65 0.08 -23.70
N ARG A 349 -20.69 0.09 -22.87
CA ARG A 349 -20.87 -0.89 -21.79
C ARG A 349 -21.44 -2.20 -22.35
N PRO A 350 -20.91 -3.38 -21.97
CA PRO A 350 -21.46 -4.67 -22.42
C PRO A 350 -22.94 -4.88 -22.08
N THR A 351 -23.42 -4.25 -21.00
CA THR A 351 -24.83 -4.29 -20.57
C THR A 351 -25.77 -3.41 -21.40
N GLY A 352 -25.24 -2.54 -22.25
CA GLY A 352 -26.02 -1.54 -22.99
C GLY A 352 -26.50 -0.34 -22.15
N LEU A 353 -26.03 -0.20 -20.91
CA LEU A 353 -26.38 0.93 -20.05
C LEU A 353 -25.82 2.25 -20.61
N LEU A 354 -26.67 3.28 -20.62
CA LEU A 354 -26.38 4.60 -21.13
C LEU A 354 -25.79 5.51 -20.05
N ASP A 355 -25.07 6.55 -20.48
CA ASP A 355 -24.75 7.66 -19.59
C ASP A 355 -26.03 8.40 -19.16
N PRO A 356 -26.09 8.87 -17.91
CA PRO A 356 -27.31 9.41 -17.34
C PRO A 356 -27.67 10.77 -17.94
N LYS A 357 -28.97 11.08 -17.98
CA LYS A 357 -29.44 12.39 -18.44
C LYS A 357 -29.13 13.47 -17.40
N ILE A 358 -28.50 14.56 -17.82
CA ILE A 358 -28.15 15.69 -16.96
C ILE A 358 -29.20 16.80 -17.10
N THR A 359 -29.69 17.32 -15.98
CA THR A 359 -30.59 18.48 -15.91
C THR A 359 -30.01 19.53 -14.98
N VAL A 360 -29.81 20.75 -15.48
CA VAL A 360 -29.41 21.90 -14.66
C VAL A 360 -30.65 22.58 -14.11
N LYS A 361 -30.68 22.82 -12.79
CA LYS A 361 -31.82 23.40 -12.07
C LYS A 361 -31.36 24.62 -11.25
N PRO A 362 -32.22 25.64 -11.05
CA PRO A 362 -31.88 26.81 -10.25
C PRO A 362 -31.64 26.45 -8.79
N THR A 363 -30.80 27.22 -8.08
CA THR A 363 -30.55 26.97 -6.65
C THR A 363 -31.77 27.32 -5.78
N LYS A 364 -32.61 28.24 -6.25
CA LYS A 364 -33.84 28.65 -5.56
C LYS A 364 -34.83 27.48 -5.49
N GLY A 365 -35.14 27.05 -4.26
CA GLY A 365 -36.06 25.93 -4.01
C GLY A 365 -35.44 24.55 -4.19
N GLN A 366 -34.11 24.45 -4.32
CA GLN A 366 -33.41 23.19 -4.57
C GLN A 366 -33.72 22.08 -3.56
N ILE A 367 -33.91 22.41 -2.27
CA ILE A 367 -34.16 21.41 -1.23
C ILE A 367 -35.56 20.79 -1.38
N ASP A 368 -36.56 21.59 -1.74
CA ASP A 368 -37.92 21.09 -1.98
C ASP A 368 -37.95 20.22 -3.25
N ASP A 369 -37.22 20.61 -4.30
CA ASP A 369 -37.05 19.82 -5.53
C ASP A 369 -36.34 18.47 -5.25
N ILE A 370 -35.31 18.46 -4.39
CA ILE A 370 -34.67 17.22 -3.92
C ILE A 370 -35.67 16.32 -3.18
N CYS A 371 -36.54 16.89 -2.33
CA CYS A 371 -37.56 16.11 -1.62
C CYS A 371 -38.55 15.46 -2.60
N GLU A 372 -39.05 16.19 -3.59
CA GLU A 372 -39.95 15.65 -4.62
C GLU A 372 -39.25 14.55 -5.46
N ALA A 373 -37.97 14.75 -5.75
CA ALA A 373 -37.16 13.75 -6.44
C ALA A 373 -36.98 12.48 -5.59
N LEU A 374 -36.70 12.61 -4.29
CA LEU A 374 -36.62 11.48 -3.35
C LEU A 374 -37.93 10.71 -3.31
N ASP A 375 -39.07 11.38 -3.12
CA ASP A 375 -40.40 10.75 -3.13
C ASP A 375 -40.66 9.96 -4.42
N THR A 376 -40.25 10.51 -5.56
CA THR A 376 -40.38 9.87 -6.86
C THR A 376 -39.52 8.61 -6.97
N ARG A 377 -38.26 8.66 -6.48
CA ARG A 377 -37.34 7.52 -6.51
C ARG A 377 -37.74 6.42 -5.52
N LEU A 378 -38.24 6.80 -4.34
CA LEU A 378 -38.70 5.86 -3.32
C LEU A 378 -39.91 5.05 -3.79
N LYS A 379 -40.85 5.66 -4.51
CA LYS A 379 -41.98 4.94 -5.14
C LYS A 379 -41.53 3.85 -6.13
N ARG A 380 -40.32 3.98 -6.68
CA ARG A 380 -39.70 3.01 -7.62
C ARG A 380 -38.70 2.07 -6.94
N ASN A 381 -38.55 2.17 -5.62
CA ASN A 381 -37.52 1.48 -4.86
C ASN A 381 -36.08 1.74 -5.38
N GLU A 382 -35.83 2.96 -5.85
CA GLU A 382 -34.51 3.41 -6.30
C GLU A 382 -33.82 4.23 -5.20
N ARG A 383 -32.53 4.53 -5.36
CA ARG A 383 -31.70 5.26 -4.39
C ARG A 383 -31.16 6.56 -4.97
N VAL A 384 -30.80 7.48 -4.07
CA VAL A 384 -30.28 8.80 -4.43
C VAL A 384 -28.93 9.06 -3.79
N LEU A 385 -28.03 9.69 -4.53
CA LEU A 385 -26.79 10.25 -4.00
C LEU A 385 -26.85 11.76 -4.08
N ILE A 386 -26.40 12.45 -3.03
CA ILE A 386 -26.39 13.91 -2.96
C ILE A 386 -24.98 14.36 -2.62
N THR A 387 -24.37 15.23 -3.43
CA THR A 387 -23.05 15.81 -3.14
C THR A 387 -23.14 17.28 -2.75
N THR A 388 -22.58 17.63 -1.60
CA THR A 388 -22.41 19.00 -1.09
C THR A 388 -20.94 19.44 -1.22
N LEU A 389 -20.61 20.66 -0.75
CA LEU A 389 -19.24 21.19 -0.73
C LEU A 389 -18.55 21.04 0.63
N THR A 390 -19.29 21.01 1.73
CA THR A 390 -18.74 21.01 3.10
C THR A 390 -19.38 19.94 3.98
N VAL A 391 -18.64 19.51 5.01
CA VAL A 391 -19.13 18.53 6.01
C VAL A 391 -20.37 19.06 6.71
N ARG A 392 -20.31 20.31 7.15
CA ARG A 392 -21.44 20.98 7.78
C ARG A 392 -22.69 21.00 6.89
N MET A 393 -22.56 21.30 5.59
CA MET A 393 -23.72 21.25 4.68
C MET A 393 -24.26 19.82 4.52
N ALA A 394 -23.39 18.81 4.49
CA ALA A 394 -23.82 17.42 4.43
C ALA A 394 -24.59 17.01 5.70
N GLU A 395 -24.09 17.41 6.87
CA GLU A 395 -24.73 17.17 8.17
C GLU A 395 -26.07 17.90 8.29
N ASP A 396 -26.09 19.21 8.00
CA ASP A 396 -27.28 20.05 8.06
C ASP A 396 -28.37 19.53 7.12
N LEU A 397 -28.02 19.18 5.88
CA LEU A 397 -28.96 18.59 4.92
C LEU A 397 -29.47 17.23 5.36
N THR A 398 -28.60 16.40 5.96
CA THR A 398 -28.98 15.09 6.47
C THR A 398 -29.96 15.22 7.64
N ALA A 399 -29.72 16.14 8.57
CA ALA A 399 -30.62 16.43 9.68
C ALA A 399 -31.99 16.88 9.16
N TYR A 400 -32.00 17.84 8.23
CA TYR A 400 -33.22 18.35 7.62
C TYR A 400 -34.06 17.27 6.93
N LEU A 401 -33.43 16.43 6.09
CA LEU A 401 -34.13 15.36 5.38
C LEU A 401 -34.64 14.26 6.34
N LYS A 402 -33.92 13.98 7.43
CA LYS A 402 -34.40 13.07 8.48
C LYS A 402 -35.64 13.63 9.19
N GLU A 403 -35.67 14.93 9.50
CA GLU A 403 -36.84 15.59 10.10
C GLU A 403 -38.07 15.51 9.20
N ARG A 404 -37.87 15.52 7.87
CA ARG A 404 -38.93 15.31 6.87
C ARG A 404 -39.37 13.85 6.73
N GLY A 405 -38.70 12.91 7.38
CA GLY A 405 -39.08 11.48 7.43
C GLY A 405 -38.29 10.56 6.48
N TYR A 406 -37.28 11.06 5.77
CA TYR A 406 -36.44 10.24 4.89
C TYR A 406 -35.35 9.49 5.66
N LYS A 407 -34.97 8.29 5.22
CA LYS A 407 -33.87 7.52 5.81
C LYS A 407 -32.55 7.92 5.16
N ILE A 408 -31.87 8.90 5.73
CA ILE A 408 -30.65 9.46 5.15
C ILE A 408 -29.41 9.06 5.95
N ALA A 409 -28.34 8.72 5.26
CA ALA A 409 -27.00 8.62 5.84
C ALA A 409 -26.09 9.70 5.25
N HIS A 410 -25.02 10.06 5.96
CA HIS A 410 -24.00 10.96 5.42
C HIS A 410 -22.62 10.30 5.45
N LEU A 411 -21.77 10.68 4.50
CA LEU A 411 -20.39 10.20 4.40
C LEU A 411 -19.42 11.36 4.21
N HIS A 412 -18.45 11.50 5.11
CA HIS A 412 -17.36 12.48 5.01
C HIS A 412 -16.01 11.85 5.34
N HIS A 413 -14.93 12.61 5.12
CA HIS A 413 -13.56 12.11 5.18
C HIS A 413 -13.12 11.50 6.53
N GLU A 414 -13.85 11.74 7.63
CA GLU A 414 -13.56 11.14 8.94
C GLU A 414 -14.31 9.82 9.17
N THR A 415 -15.27 9.46 8.30
CA THR A 415 -16.00 8.20 8.38
C THR A 415 -15.04 7.02 8.21
N LYS A 416 -15.02 6.10 9.17
CA LYS A 416 -14.12 4.94 9.14
C LYS A 416 -14.48 4.01 7.96
N THR A 417 -13.49 3.30 7.44
CA THR A 417 -13.68 2.38 6.28
C THR A 417 -14.76 1.33 6.51
N LEU A 418 -14.84 0.76 7.73
CA LEU A 418 -15.85 -0.23 8.09
C LEU A 418 -17.26 0.38 8.08
N GLU A 419 -17.43 1.53 8.74
CA GLU A 419 -18.68 2.28 8.79
C GLU A 419 -19.15 2.70 7.39
N ARG A 420 -18.21 3.15 6.54
CA ARG A 420 -18.51 3.45 5.13
C ARG A 420 -19.09 2.23 4.41
N THR A 421 -18.51 1.05 4.61
CA THR A 421 -18.97 -0.20 3.99
C THR A 421 -20.37 -0.59 4.46
N GLU A 422 -20.66 -0.40 5.77
CA GLU A 422 -21.99 -0.64 6.34
C GLU A 422 -23.04 0.32 5.77
N VAL A 423 -22.73 1.62 5.68
CA VAL A 423 -23.64 2.62 5.11
C VAL A 423 -23.97 2.32 3.64
N ILE A 424 -22.97 1.96 2.84
CA ILE A 424 -23.19 1.57 1.43
C ILE A 424 -24.06 0.32 1.35
N ARG A 425 -23.79 -0.69 2.18
CA ARG A 425 -24.61 -1.91 2.24
C ARG A 425 -26.05 -1.59 2.62
N ASP A 426 -26.25 -0.73 3.60
CA ASP A 426 -27.58 -0.34 4.07
C ASP A 426 -28.36 0.48 3.04
N LEU A 427 -27.68 1.29 2.21
CA LEU A 427 -28.27 1.92 1.03
C LEU A 427 -28.78 0.86 0.04
N ARG A 428 -27.93 -0.12 -0.29
CA ARG A 428 -28.31 -1.22 -1.21
C ARG A 428 -29.49 -2.04 -0.70
N LEU A 429 -29.51 -2.34 0.60
CA LEU A 429 -30.60 -3.06 1.26
C LEU A 429 -31.89 -2.24 1.42
N GLY A 430 -31.87 -0.92 1.13
CA GLY A 430 -33.03 -0.04 1.31
C GLY A 430 -33.35 0.31 2.76
N LYS A 431 -32.38 0.11 3.67
CA LYS A 431 -32.46 0.69 5.01
C LYS A 431 -32.16 2.18 4.99
N VAL A 432 -31.38 2.62 4.01
CA VAL A 432 -31.10 4.02 3.69
C VAL A 432 -31.67 4.30 2.31
N ASP A 433 -32.34 5.44 2.17
CA ASP A 433 -32.97 5.94 0.95
C ASP A 433 -31.98 6.73 0.10
N ALA A 434 -31.14 7.54 0.75
CA ALA A 434 -30.12 8.34 0.10
C ALA A 434 -28.88 8.57 0.98
N ILE A 435 -27.74 8.81 0.31
CA ILE A 435 -26.50 9.24 0.97
C ILE A 435 -26.17 10.67 0.60
N VAL A 436 -25.90 11.50 1.60
CA VAL A 436 -25.35 12.85 1.44
C VAL A 436 -23.84 12.81 1.70
N GLY A 437 -23.03 13.25 0.74
CA GLY A 437 -21.57 13.23 0.87
C GLY A 437 -20.90 14.42 0.21
N ILE A 438 -19.56 14.40 0.23
CA ILE A 438 -18.74 15.46 -0.38
C ILE A 438 -17.90 14.87 -1.52
N ASN A 439 -16.86 14.12 -1.15
CA ASN A 439 -15.86 13.55 -2.06
C ASN A 439 -15.89 12.02 -2.10
N LEU A 440 -16.45 11.38 -1.06
CA LEU A 440 -16.42 9.93 -0.88
C LEU A 440 -17.32 9.15 -1.84
N LEU A 441 -18.04 9.85 -2.71
CA LEU A 441 -18.93 9.26 -3.71
C LEU A 441 -18.24 9.04 -5.08
N ARG A 442 -16.93 9.24 -5.18
CA ARG A 442 -16.22 9.25 -6.48
C ARG A 442 -15.59 7.93 -6.90
N GLU A 443 -14.93 7.20 -6.00
CA GLU A 443 -14.10 6.05 -6.37
C GLU A 443 -14.75 4.73 -5.94
N GLY A 444 -14.76 3.74 -6.84
CA GLY A 444 -15.05 2.33 -6.53
C GLY A 444 -16.47 2.03 -6.00
N LEU A 445 -17.40 2.98 -6.06
CA LEU A 445 -18.79 2.79 -5.63
C LEU A 445 -19.64 2.28 -6.78
N ASP A 446 -19.83 0.96 -6.80
CA ASP A 446 -20.74 0.28 -7.70
C ASP A 446 -22.08 0.02 -7.00
N ILE A 447 -23.08 0.85 -7.31
CA ILE A 447 -24.41 0.80 -6.68
C ILE A 447 -25.49 0.90 -7.78
N PRO A 448 -25.89 -0.22 -8.41
CA PRO A 448 -26.91 -0.23 -9.47
C PRO A 448 -28.28 0.30 -9.02
N GLU A 449 -28.54 0.28 -7.71
CA GLU A 449 -29.79 0.77 -7.11
C GLU A 449 -29.91 2.31 -7.18
N VAL A 450 -28.81 3.04 -7.43
CA VAL A 450 -28.81 4.51 -7.56
C VAL A 450 -29.30 4.93 -8.95
N SER A 451 -30.43 5.63 -9.01
CA SER A 451 -30.99 6.18 -10.26
C SER A 451 -30.95 7.71 -10.33
N LEU A 452 -30.52 8.39 -9.26
CA LEU A 452 -30.42 9.84 -9.24
C LEU A 452 -29.17 10.29 -8.47
N VAL A 453 -28.44 11.23 -9.07
CA VAL A 453 -27.35 11.96 -8.41
C VAL A 453 -27.68 13.45 -8.39
N CYS A 454 -27.71 14.06 -7.22
CA CYS A 454 -27.92 15.49 -7.04
C CYS A 454 -26.59 16.17 -6.69
N ILE A 455 -26.18 17.15 -7.49
CA ILE A 455 -24.97 17.94 -7.29
C ILE A 455 -25.39 19.35 -6.89
N LEU A 456 -25.29 19.65 -5.60
CA LEU A 456 -25.54 20.99 -5.05
C LEU A 456 -24.37 21.93 -5.37
N ASP A 457 -24.64 23.22 -5.53
CA ASP A 457 -23.62 24.25 -5.80
C ASP A 457 -22.69 23.85 -6.97
N ALA A 458 -23.31 23.43 -8.09
CA ALA A 458 -22.59 22.88 -9.22
C ALA A 458 -21.78 23.94 -10.02
N ASP A 459 -22.13 25.22 -9.86
CA ASP A 459 -21.47 26.41 -10.40
C ASP A 459 -20.23 26.85 -9.60
N LYS A 460 -20.05 26.34 -8.37
CA LYS A 460 -18.93 26.76 -7.53
C LYS A 460 -17.63 26.11 -7.97
N GLU A 461 -16.77 26.90 -8.61
CA GLU A 461 -15.45 26.46 -9.01
C GLU A 461 -14.61 25.97 -7.82
N GLY A 462 -13.87 24.89 -8.06
CA GLY A 462 -12.98 24.29 -7.08
C GLY A 462 -12.73 22.82 -7.36
N PHE A 463 -11.86 22.19 -6.56
CA PHE A 463 -11.52 20.78 -6.74
C PHE A 463 -12.75 19.87 -6.81
N LEU A 464 -13.79 20.15 -6.01
CA LEU A 464 -14.98 19.30 -5.95
C LEU A 464 -15.96 19.46 -7.14
N ARG A 465 -15.78 20.49 -7.96
CA ARG A 465 -16.61 20.81 -9.13
C ARG A 465 -15.77 21.02 -10.39
N SER A 466 -14.52 20.56 -10.38
CA SER A 466 -13.72 20.50 -11.60
C SER A 466 -14.39 19.60 -12.63
N HIS A 467 -14.08 19.82 -13.92
CA HIS A 467 -14.54 18.98 -15.03
C HIS A 467 -14.42 17.47 -14.72
N ARG A 468 -13.25 17.03 -14.23
CA ARG A 468 -12.99 15.62 -13.87
C ARG A 468 -13.88 15.14 -12.73
N SER A 469 -13.97 15.94 -11.66
CA SER A 469 -14.80 15.65 -10.49
C SER A 469 -16.28 15.53 -10.82
N LEU A 470 -16.78 16.37 -11.72
CA LEU A 470 -18.17 16.34 -12.18
C LEU A 470 -18.44 15.06 -12.98
N ILE A 471 -17.62 14.72 -13.97
CA ILE A 471 -17.77 13.48 -14.76
C ILE A 471 -17.78 12.23 -13.86
N GLN A 472 -16.84 12.14 -12.91
CA GLN A 472 -16.78 11.02 -11.96
C GLN A 472 -18.03 10.91 -11.07
N THR A 473 -18.60 12.06 -10.69
CA THR A 473 -19.83 12.12 -9.89
C THR A 473 -21.05 11.73 -10.74
N ILE A 474 -21.12 12.20 -11.98
CA ILE A 474 -22.15 11.83 -12.96
C ILE A 474 -22.16 10.31 -13.20
N GLY A 475 -20.98 9.70 -13.33
CA GLY A 475 -20.83 8.26 -13.55
C GLY A 475 -21.49 7.36 -12.50
N ARG A 476 -21.81 7.88 -11.31
CA ARG A 476 -22.51 7.11 -10.26
C ARG A 476 -23.96 6.79 -10.61
N ALA A 477 -24.59 7.54 -11.51
CA ALA A 477 -25.92 7.22 -12.03
C ALA A 477 -25.90 6.33 -13.30
N ALA A 478 -24.72 6.06 -13.88
CA ALA A 478 -24.61 5.33 -15.15
C ALA A 478 -24.79 3.80 -15.02
N ARG A 479 -25.02 3.29 -13.81
CA ARG A 479 -25.25 1.87 -13.53
C ARG A 479 -26.72 1.48 -13.42
N ASN A 480 -27.62 2.43 -13.64
CA ASN A 480 -29.06 2.24 -13.61
C ASN A 480 -29.68 2.66 -14.95
N ALA A 481 -30.63 1.88 -15.46
CA ALA A 481 -31.31 2.18 -16.73
C ALA A 481 -32.08 3.51 -16.72
N ASN A 482 -32.50 3.96 -15.53
CA ASN A 482 -33.20 5.23 -15.29
C ASN A 482 -32.27 6.31 -14.71
N GLY A 483 -30.96 6.19 -14.91
CA GLY A 483 -29.96 7.10 -14.37
C GLY A 483 -30.18 8.56 -14.79
N GLU A 484 -30.30 9.45 -13.81
CA GLU A 484 -30.40 10.89 -14.00
C GLU A 484 -29.44 11.66 -13.07
N VAL A 485 -29.07 12.87 -13.48
CA VAL A 485 -28.26 13.79 -12.68
C VAL A 485 -28.92 15.15 -12.63
N TYR A 486 -29.11 15.70 -11.43
CA TYR A 486 -29.54 17.07 -11.21
C TYR A 486 -28.36 17.92 -10.75
N MET A 487 -28.04 18.98 -11.49
CA MET A 487 -27.00 19.95 -11.12
C MET A 487 -27.69 21.25 -10.71
N TYR A 488 -27.61 21.60 -9.43
CA TYR A 488 -28.19 22.85 -8.92
C TYR A 488 -27.15 23.97 -9.05
N ALA A 489 -27.45 24.96 -9.89
CA ALA A 489 -26.55 26.05 -10.27
C ALA A 489 -27.36 27.25 -10.82
N ASP A 490 -26.78 28.45 -10.76
CA ASP A 490 -27.36 29.68 -11.34
C ASP A 490 -26.39 30.42 -12.28
#